data_AF-A0A418BBE0-F1
#
_entry.id   AF-A0A418BBE0-F1
#
_cell.length_a   1.000
_cell.length_b   1.000
_cell.length_c   1.000
_cell.angle_alpha   90.00
_cell.angle_beta   90.00
_cell.angle_gamma   90.00
#
_symmetry.space_group_name_H-M   'P 1'
#
loop_
_entity.id
_entity.type
_entity.pdbx_description
1 polymer ?
#
loop_
_entity_poly.entity_id
_entity_poly.type
_entity_poly.pdbx_seq_one_letter_code
_entity_poly.pdbx_strand_id
1 'polypeptide(L)'
;MAICSEFFLSPDNLVRDTFLRQHMDVDGYVPVAFVGSFQSVYSMHQDYPSLLAAMKTSTVLEFDEKNEKVRPADWKKWLWPTADGQYGVPRYIKVTDDASA
;
A
#
# COMPACT_ATOMS: atom_id res chain seq x y z
N MET A 1 -13.75 2.84 -13.89
CA MET A 1 -13.94 1.95 -12.72
C MET A 1 -12.72 2.06 -11.81
N ALA A 2 -12.63 3.10 -10.98
CA ALA A 2 -11.50 3.35 -10.07
C ALA A 2 -11.88 3.21 -8.58
N ILE A 3 -13.10 2.77 -8.31
CA ILE A 3 -13.78 2.81 -7.00
C ILE A 3 -13.19 1.86 -5.95
N CYS A 4 -12.43 0.83 -6.35
CA CYS A 4 -11.98 -0.22 -5.43
C CYS A 4 -10.74 0.24 -4.63
N SER A 5 -9.73 0.79 -5.29
CA SER A 5 -8.46 1.20 -4.66
C SER A 5 -8.66 2.26 -3.58
N GLU A 6 -9.55 3.23 -3.85
CA GLU A 6 -9.87 4.33 -2.95
C GLU A 6 -10.50 3.84 -1.65
N PHE A 7 -11.34 2.79 -1.71
CA PHE A 7 -12.07 2.26 -0.56
C PHE A 7 -11.17 1.45 0.40
N PHE A 8 -10.13 0.79 -0.11
CA PHE A 8 -9.21 -0.01 0.73
C PHE A 8 -8.24 0.82 1.54
N LEU A 9 -7.73 1.90 0.96
CA LEU A 9 -6.86 2.84 1.67
C LEU A 9 -7.66 4.06 2.16
N SER A 10 -8.99 3.96 2.20
CA SER A 10 -9.83 4.96 2.83
C SER A 10 -9.64 4.98 4.34
N PRO A 11 -9.82 6.15 4.97
CA PRO A 11 -9.72 6.29 6.42
C PRO A 11 -10.58 5.27 7.16
N ASP A 12 -11.81 5.02 6.69
CA ASP A 12 -12.73 4.06 7.32
C ASP A 12 -12.23 2.61 7.30
N ASN A 13 -11.59 2.18 6.21
CA ASN A 13 -10.99 0.84 6.13
C ASN A 13 -9.70 0.77 6.95
N LEU A 14 -8.88 1.82 6.90
CA LEU A 14 -7.68 1.97 7.73
C LEU A 14 -8.01 1.97 9.23
N VAL A 15 -9.19 2.46 9.65
CA VAL A 15 -9.70 2.35 11.02
C VAL A 15 -9.90 0.91 11.46
N ARG A 16 -10.47 0.08 10.59
CA ARG A 16 -10.82 -1.31 10.93
C ARG A 16 -9.65 -2.27 10.72
N ASP A 17 -8.76 -1.97 9.77
CA ASP A 17 -7.71 -2.88 9.36
C ASP A 17 -6.38 -2.60 10.07
N THR A 18 -6.21 -3.24 11.23
CA THR A 18 -4.96 -3.17 12.01
C THR A 18 -3.80 -3.86 11.31
N PHE A 19 -4.05 -4.84 10.43
CA PHE A 19 -3.00 -5.55 9.69
C PHE A 19 -2.30 -4.63 8.70
N LEU A 20 -3.08 -3.80 7.98
CA LEU A 20 -2.51 -2.83 7.05
C LEU A 20 -1.63 -1.80 7.77
N ARG A 21 -2.04 -1.33 8.95
CA ARG A 21 -1.25 -0.37 9.74
C ARG A 21 0.06 -0.96 10.24
N GLN A 22 0.04 -2.22 10.64
CA GLN A 22 1.24 -2.93 11.10
C GLN A 22 2.26 -3.16 9.98
N HIS A 23 1.80 -3.21 8.73
CA HIS A 23 2.66 -3.35 7.55
C HIS A 23 2.88 -2.02 6.83
N MET A 24 2.51 -0.90 7.46
CA MET A 24 2.76 0.42 6.90
C MET A 24 4.17 0.87 7.23
N ASP A 25 4.89 1.30 6.21
CA ASP A 25 6.27 1.72 6.30
C ASP A 25 6.46 3.04 7.08
N VAL A 26 7.72 3.39 7.40
CA VAL A 26 8.06 4.70 7.99
C VAL A 26 7.60 5.89 7.15
N ASP A 27 7.46 5.70 5.84
CA ASP A 27 6.95 6.71 4.90
C ASP A 27 5.46 6.51 4.53
N GLY A 28 4.75 5.59 5.19
CA GLY A 28 3.34 5.34 4.93
C GLY A 28 3.05 4.43 3.74
N TYR A 29 4.09 3.83 3.15
CA TYR A 29 3.94 2.96 1.99
C TYR A 29 3.59 1.52 2.37
N VAL A 30 2.87 0.86 1.48
CA VAL A 30 2.51 -0.55 1.57
C VAL A 30 2.70 -1.18 0.18
N PRO A 31 3.34 -2.35 0.05
CA PRO A 31 3.54 -2.98 -1.24
C PRO A 31 2.22 -3.44 -1.85
N VAL A 32 2.03 -3.26 -3.15
CA VAL A 32 0.80 -3.65 -3.86
C VAL A 32 0.56 -5.16 -3.77
N ALA A 33 1.62 -5.97 -3.74
CA ALA A 33 1.51 -7.41 -3.49
C ALA A 33 0.86 -7.75 -2.15
N PHE A 34 1.12 -6.95 -1.10
CA PHE A 34 0.46 -7.12 0.20
C PHE A 34 -1.00 -6.70 0.13
N VAL A 35 -1.30 -5.58 -0.53
CA VAL A 35 -2.70 -5.15 -0.80
C VAL A 35 -3.46 -6.22 -1.59
N GLY A 36 -2.84 -6.85 -2.58
CA GLY A 36 -3.42 -7.96 -3.36
C GLY A 36 -3.63 -9.25 -2.55
N SER A 37 -2.94 -9.41 -1.42
CA SER A 37 -3.11 -10.56 -0.53
C SER A 37 -4.36 -10.48 0.35
N PHE A 38 -5.00 -9.31 0.45
CA PHE A 38 -6.26 -9.18 1.16
C PHE A 38 -7.38 -9.86 0.39
N GLN A 39 -8.14 -10.73 1.06
CA GLN A 39 -9.24 -11.48 0.45
C GLN A 39 -10.25 -10.58 -0.26
N SER A 40 -10.52 -9.40 0.29
CA SER A 40 -11.42 -8.41 -0.31
C SER A 40 -10.87 -7.81 -1.60
N VAL A 41 -9.56 -7.60 -1.70
CA VAL A 41 -8.89 -7.09 -2.91
C VAL A 41 -8.81 -8.21 -3.94
N TYR A 42 -8.39 -9.41 -3.54
CA TYR A 42 -8.34 -10.59 -4.39
C TYR A 42 -9.71 -10.92 -5.02
N SER A 43 -10.79 -10.76 -4.25
CA SER A 43 -12.16 -10.97 -4.75
C SER A 43 -12.59 -9.95 -5.81
N MET A 44 -12.02 -8.75 -5.82
CA MET A 44 -12.32 -7.70 -6.81
C MET A 44 -11.32 -7.66 -7.97
N HIS A 45 -10.05 -7.95 -7.70
CA HIS A 45 -8.95 -7.97 -8.64
C HIS A 45 -8.31 -9.37 -8.58
N GLN A 46 -8.82 -10.27 -9.42
CA GLN A 46 -8.32 -11.64 -9.52
C GLN A 46 -6.93 -11.73 -10.16
N ASP A 47 -6.47 -10.66 -10.81
CA ASP A 47 -5.24 -10.62 -11.57
C ASP A 47 -4.34 -9.43 -11.11
N TYR A 48 -3.07 -9.71 -10.87
CA TYR A 48 -2.09 -8.74 -10.37
C TYR A 48 -1.90 -7.50 -11.26
N PRO A 49 -1.72 -7.60 -12.60
CA PRO A 49 -1.65 -6.43 -13.48
C PRO A 49 -2.93 -5.58 -13.46
N SER A 50 -4.10 -6.19 -13.26
CA SER A 50 -5.36 -5.44 -13.12
C SER A 50 -5.37 -4.61 -11.84
N LEU A 51 -4.83 -5.15 -10.74
CA LEU A 51 -4.65 -4.41 -9.48
C LEU A 51 -3.66 -3.26 -9.65
N LEU A 52 -2.51 -3.49 -10.27
CA LEU A 52 -1.52 -2.44 -10.54
C LEU A 52 -2.09 -1.30 -11.38
N ALA A 53 -2.83 -1.61 -12.45
CA ALA A 53 -3.49 -0.61 -13.28
C ALA A 53 -4.53 0.20 -12.48
N ALA A 54 -5.29 -0.44 -11.60
CA ALA A 54 -6.25 0.23 -10.73
C ALA A 54 -5.56 1.12 -9.67
N MET A 55 -4.37 0.74 -9.20
CA MET A 55 -3.56 1.57 -8.28
C MET A 55 -2.95 2.76 -9.01
N LYS A 56 -2.46 2.57 -10.24
CA LYS A 56 -1.86 3.63 -11.08
C LYS A 56 -2.87 4.67 -11.54
N THR A 57 -4.14 4.28 -11.72
CA THR A 57 -5.22 5.20 -12.12
C THR A 57 -5.87 5.94 -10.96
N SER A 58 -5.51 5.61 -9.70
CA SER A 58 -6.05 6.27 -8.51
C SER A 58 -5.44 7.66 -8.32
N THR A 59 -6.27 8.66 -8.04
CA THR A 59 -5.85 10.05 -7.76
C THR A 59 -5.77 10.37 -6.27
N VAL A 60 -6.28 9.50 -5.40
CA VAL A 60 -6.28 9.70 -3.93
C VAL A 60 -5.12 8.98 -3.23
N LEU A 61 -4.45 8.08 -3.95
CA LEU A 61 -3.30 7.33 -3.48
C LEU A 61 -2.09 7.66 -4.34
N GLU A 62 -0.92 7.71 -3.73
CA GLU A 62 0.33 7.82 -4.47
C GLU A 62 0.89 6.43 -4.73
N PHE A 63 1.01 6.08 -6.00
CA PHE A 63 1.63 4.84 -6.46
C PHE A 63 3.08 5.08 -6.88
N ASP A 64 3.99 4.28 -6.33
CA ASP A 64 5.40 4.27 -6.68
C ASP A 64 5.67 3.10 -7.62
N GLU A 65 5.91 3.42 -8.89
CA GLU A 65 6.16 2.42 -9.95
C GLU A 65 7.47 1.64 -9.75
N LYS A 66 8.46 2.26 -9.10
CA LYS A 66 9.79 1.65 -8.90
C LYS A 66 9.75 0.47 -7.94
N ASN A 67 9.00 0.60 -6.85
CA ASN A 67 8.91 -0.43 -5.80
C ASN A 67 7.52 -1.09 -5.74
N GLU A 68 6.63 -0.79 -6.69
CA GLU A 68 5.23 -1.26 -6.73
C GLU A 68 4.55 -1.13 -5.37
N LYS A 69 4.60 0.08 -4.80
CA LYS A 69 4.05 0.38 -3.48
C LYS A 69 3.07 1.54 -3.56
N VAL A 70 2.10 1.55 -2.66
CA VAL A 70 1.06 2.57 -2.57
C VAL A 70 1.09 3.22 -1.20
N ARG A 71 0.80 4.52 -1.14
CA ARG A 71 0.55 5.22 0.11
C ARG A 71 -0.74 6.03 0.03
N PRO A 72 -1.50 6.14 1.12
CA PRO A 72 -2.60 7.09 1.21
C PRO A 72 -2.07 8.51 1.42
N ALA A 73 -2.77 9.53 0.91
CA ALA A 73 -2.39 10.93 1.12
C ALA A 73 -2.29 11.29 2.62
N ASP A 74 -3.20 10.73 3.43
CA ASP A 74 -3.29 10.93 4.87
C ASP A 74 -2.55 9.88 5.73
N TRP A 75 -1.46 9.27 5.24
CA TRP A 75 -0.77 8.18 5.93
C TRP A 75 -0.28 8.49 7.35
N LYS A 76 0.13 9.75 7.61
CA LYS A 76 0.77 10.15 8.88
C LYS A 76 -0.08 9.87 10.13
N LYS A 77 -1.41 9.92 10.01
CA LYS A 77 -2.33 9.67 11.15
C LYS A 77 -2.54 8.19 11.45
N TRP A 78 -2.11 7.31 10.53
CA TRP A 78 -2.29 5.86 10.61
C TRP A 78 -1.03 5.12 11.07
N LEU A 79 0.10 5.82 11.10
CA LEU A 79 1.35 5.26 11.60
C LEU A 79 1.22 4.79 13.04
N TRP A 80 1.52 3.52 13.24
CA TRP A 80 1.53 2.94 14.57
C TRP A 80 2.83 3.34 15.29
N PRO A 81 2.77 3.84 16.54
CA PRO A 81 3.96 4.11 17.31
C PRO A 81 4.65 2.80 17.68
N THR A 82 5.90 2.63 17.25
CA THR A 82 6.75 1.51 17.63
C THR A 82 7.43 1.80 18.97
N ALA A 83 7.83 0.76 19.71
CA ALA A 83 8.45 0.91 21.04
C ALA A 83 9.75 1.74 21.04
N ASP A 84 10.41 1.84 19.88
CA ASP A 84 11.65 2.61 19.67
C ASP A 84 11.39 4.12 19.41
N GLY A 85 10.13 4.57 19.44
CA GLY A 85 9.75 5.94 19.06
C GLY A 85 9.75 6.19 17.54
N GLN A 86 10.04 5.16 16.76
CA GLN A 86 9.84 5.14 15.32
C GLN A 86 8.37 4.86 14.98
N TYR A 87 8.01 5.06 13.72
CA TYR A 87 6.66 4.90 13.22
C TYR A 87 6.68 3.93 12.04
N GLY A 88 5.97 2.80 12.09
CA GLY A 88 5.89 1.85 10.97
C GLY A 88 7.08 0.87 10.82
N VAL A 89 7.01 0.02 9.79
CA VAL A 89 8.04 -1.00 9.45
C VAL A 89 9.15 -0.43 8.55
N PRO A 90 10.31 -1.12 8.42
CA PRO A 90 11.39 -0.69 7.53
C PRO A 90 10.98 -0.66 6.06
N ARG A 91 11.54 0.34 5.34
CA ARG A 91 11.36 0.63 3.91
C ARG A 91 11.25 -0.61 3.03
N TYR A 92 10.06 -0.83 2.46
CA TYR A 92 9.88 -1.73 1.33
C TYR A 92 10.72 -1.25 0.13
N ILE A 93 11.82 -1.97 -0.09
CA ILE A 93 12.71 -1.82 -1.23
C ILE A 93 12.50 -3.03 -2.14
N LYS A 94 12.01 -2.79 -3.36
CA LYS A 94 12.07 -3.82 -4.38
C LYS A 94 13.46 -3.73 -4.99
N VAL A 95 14.31 -4.74 -4.76
CA VAL A 95 15.58 -4.84 -5.48
C VAL A 95 15.24 -5.10 -6.94
N THR A 96 15.27 -4.06 -7.76
CA THR A 96 15.32 -4.21 -9.20
C THR A 96 16.77 -4.54 -9.53
N ASP A 97 17.01 -5.74 -10.04
CA ASP A 97 18.27 -6.10 -10.69
C ASP A 97 18.38 -5.29 -12.00
N ASP A 98 18.63 -3.98 -11.87
CA ASP A 98 19.01 -3.08 -12.97
C ASP A 98 20.45 -2.57 -12.71
N ALA A 99 21.24 -3.42 -12.07
CA ALA A 99 22.67 -3.24 -11.86
C ALA A 99 23.43 -4.43 -12.45
N SER A 100 23.08 -4.83 -13.67
CA SER A 100 23.98 -5.57 -14.55
C SER A 100 24.11 -4.77 -15.83
N ALA A 101 25.25 -4.09 -15.92
CA ALA A 101 25.73 -3.30 -17.05
C ALA A 101 25.94 -4.13 -18.32
#